data_AF-A0A292ZDG0-F1
#
_entry.id   AF-A0A292ZDG0-F1
#
_cell.length_a   1.000
_cell.length_b   1.000
_cell.length_c   1.000
_cell.angle_alpha   90.00
_cell.angle_beta   90.00
_cell.angle_gamma   90.00
#
_symmetry.space_group_name_H-M   'P 1'
#
loop_
_entity.id
_entity.type
_entity.pdbx_description
1 polymer ?
#
loop_
_entity_poly.entity_id
_entity_poly.type
_entity_poly.pdbx_seq_one_letter_code
_entity_poly.pdbx_strand_id
1 'polypeptide(L)'
;MGRMHGMAVGLCVAGAAVTALGLGWFSDKLYTRVRPGELAYKPMDEMPPRVDMASIQRDWPASFSEAGEGSRVIAYHRDMRGKAPMPGTGGGGAAAAPPVDLGTLLASADAGVGKQKVQLCMSCHDFTQGGPNRIGPNLWGVVGRPVASHAGFAYSPAMQGHKGSWSYESLFAFLASPGREVPGTKMSFAGLRKPEDRAAVIKYLATLGTGAPPLPQPKVVAAR
;
A
#
# COMPACT_ATOMS: atom_id res chain seq x y z
N MET A 1 38.94 25.82 49.62
CA MET A 1 38.88 25.25 48.25
C MET A 1 38.44 23.77 48.21
N GLY A 2 37.59 23.27 49.11
CA GLY A 2 37.32 21.81 49.22
C GLY A 2 35.89 21.31 48.98
N ARG A 3 34.92 22.17 48.61
CA ARG A 3 33.49 21.79 48.61
C ARG A 3 32.78 21.75 47.25
N MET A 4 33.43 22.13 46.16
CA MET A 4 32.78 22.24 44.83
C MET A 4 33.05 21.07 43.89
N HIS A 5 33.97 20.15 44.21
CA HIS A 5 34.30 19.00 43.34
C HIS A 5 33.39 17.77 43.56
N GLY A 6 32.63 17.71 44.67
CA GLY A 6 31.79 16.55 45.00
C GLY A 6 30.44 16.52 44.26
N MET A 7 29.96 17.65 43.74
CA MET A 7 28.61 17.76 43.18
C MET A 7 28.54 17.44 41.68
N ALA A 8 29.64 17.59 40.94
CA ALA A 8 29.69 17.33 39.50
C ALA A 8 29.80 15.83 39.15
N VAL A 9 30.36 15.01 40.04
CA VAL A 9 30.54 13.56 39.79
C VAL A 9 29.27 12.75 40.08
N GLY A 10 28.43 13.19 41.01
CA GLY A 10 27.17 12.51 41.35
C GLY A 10 26.10 12.55 40.25
N LEU A 11 26.12 13.57 39.40
CA LEU A 11 25.10 13.76 38.36
C LEU A 11 25.33 12.91 37.11
N CYS A 12 26.59 12.57 36.78
CA CYS A 12 26.91 11.71 35.63
C CYS A 12 26.60 10.23 35.86
N VAL A 13 26.74 9.71 37.09
CA VAL A 13 26.47 8.30 37.39
C VAL A 13 24.96 8.00 37.41
N ALA A 14 24.13 8.97 37.81
CA ALA A 14 22.67 8.81 37.82
C ALA A 14 22.06 8.79 36.40
N GLY A 15 22.60 9.55 35.44
CA GLY A 15 22.08 9.60 34.07
C GLY A 15 22.26 8.31 33.27
N ALA A 16 23.37 7.59 33.47
CA ALA A 16 23.65 6.32 32.79
C ALA A 16 22.76 5.16 33.30
N ALA A 17 22.40 5.17 34.59
CA ALA A 17 21.52 4.15 35.16
C ALA A 17 20.07 4.26 34.64
N VAL A 18 19.57 5.49 34.45
CA VAL A 18 18.19 5.73 33.95
C VAL A 18 18.05 5.35 32.47
N THR A 19 19.09 5.55 31.65
CA THR A 19 19.08 5.11 30.24
C THR A 19 19.19 3.59 30.13
N ALA A 20 20.03 2.92 30.93
CA ALA A 20 20.12 1.46 30.92
C ALA A 20 18.82 0.77 31.40
N LEU A 21 18.17 1.31 32.42
CA LEU A 21 16.88 0.80 32.92
C LEU A 21 15.72 1.11 31.96
N GLY A 22 15.74 2.29 31.32
CA GLY A 22 14.75 2.69 30.32
C GLY A 22 14.82 1.85 29.04
N LEU A 23 16.02 1.62 28.50
CA LEU A 23 16.21 0.74 27.35
C LEU A 23 15.90 -0.73 27.68
N GLY A 24 16.21 -1.20 28.90
CA GLY A 24 15.87 -2.55 29.35
C GLY A 24 14.35 -2.77 29.44
N TRP A 25 13.62 -1.83 30.03
CA TRP A 25 12.16 -1.88 30.12
C TRP A 25 11.48 -1.79 28.74
N PHE A 26 11.99 -0.93 27.85
CA PHE A 26 11.46 -0.78 26.50
C PHE A 26 11.79 -2.00 25.61
N SER A 27 12.97 -2.59 25.77
CA SER A 27 13.37 -3.81 25.06
C SER A 27 12.52 -5.01 25.49
N ASP A 28 12.22 -5.16 26.79
CA ASP A 28 11.34 -6.25 27.28
C ASP A 28 9.88 -6.10 26.83
N LYS A 29 9.45 -4.88 26.52
CA LYS A 29 8.13 -4.61 25.92
C LYS A 29 8.12 -4.86 24.41
N LEU A 30 9.24 -4.67 23.72
CA LEU A 30 9.34 -4.81 22.27
C LEU A 30 9.75 -6.22 21.81
N TYR A 31 10.50 -6.95 22.63
CA TYR A 31 11.05 -8.24 22.29
C TYR A 31 10.74 -9.28 23.37
N THR A 32 10.08 -10.37 22.98
CA THR A 32 9.94 -11.54 23.85
C THR A 32 11.31 -12.18 24.03
N ARG A 33 11.91 -12.08 25.23
CA ARG A 33 13.13 -12.82 25.54
C ARG A 33 12.81 -14.31 25.61
N VAL A 34 13.23 -15.06 24.60
CA VAL A 34 13.22 -16.52 24.63
C VAL A 34 14.31 -16.96 25.60
N ARG A 35 13.94 -17.63 26.71
CA ARG A 35 14.93 -18.16 27.66
C ARG A 35 15.68 -19.33 27.01
N PRO A 36 16.95 -19.57 27.36
CA PRO A 36 17.65 -20.76 26.90
C PRO A 36 16.87 -22.03 27.30
N GLY A 37 16.43 -22.79 26.30
CA GLY A 37 15.59 -24.00 26.49
C GLY A 37 14.08 -23.80 26.30
N GLU A 38 13.61 -22.56 26.11
CA GLU A 38 12.21 -22.28 25.78
C GLU A 38 12.06 -22.19 24.25
N LEU A 39 11.02 -22.81 23.69
CA LEU A 39 10.75 -22.71 22.25
C LEU A 39 10.34 -21.27 21.93
N ALA A 40 10.91 -20.68 20.87
CA ALA A 40 10.53 -19.35 20.38
C ALA A 40 9.09 -19.31 19.81
N TYR A 41 8.40 -20.45 19.79
CA TYR A 41 7.02 -20.61 19.36
C TYR A 41 6.28 -21.50 20.37
N LYS A 42 4.98 -21.28 20.54
CA LYS A 42 4.15 -22.13 21.40
C LYS A 42 3.97 -23.53 20.78
N PRO A 43 4.10 -24.62 21.55
CA PRO A 43 3.80 -25.97 21.10
C PRO A 43 2.41 -26.06 20.42
N MET A 44 2.26 -26.93 19.42
CA MET A 44 1.07 -27.01 18.58
C MET A 44 -0.22 -27.37 19.35
N ASP A 45 -0.07 -28.01 20.49
CA ASP A 45 -1.07 -28.38 21.49
C ASP A 45 -1.57 -27.18 22.32
N GLU A 46 -0.82 -26.09 22.38
CA GLU A 46 -1.21 -24.82 23.01
C GLU A 46 -1.69 -23.76 21.99
N MET A 47 -1.63 -24.08 20.69
CA MET A 47 -2.17 -23.22 19.63
C MET A 47 -3.70 -23.32 19.65
N PRO A 48 -4.47 -22.21 19.50
CA PRO A 48 -5.90 -22.32 19.26
C PRO A 48 -6.16 -23.26 18.08
N PRO A 49 -7.26 -24.04 18.10
CA PRO A 49 -7.52 -25.05 17.08
C PRO A 49 -7.37 -24.42 15.69
N ARG A 50 -6.61 -25.09 14.82
CA ARG A 50 -6.45 -24.62 13.44
C ARG A 50 -7.83 -24.38 12.85
N VAL A 51 -8.04 -23.18 12.34
CA VAL A 51 -9.25 -22.80 11.63
C VAL A 51 -9.51 -23.88 10.59
N ASP A 52 -10.63 -24.59 10.71
CA ASP A 52 -11.03 -25.62 9.74
C ASP A 52 -11.44 -24.91 8.45
N MET A 53 -10.46 -24.70 7.58
CA MET A 53 -10.65 -24.05 6.28
C MET A 53 -11.67 -24.82 5.42
N ALA A 54 -11.83 -26.13 5.64
CA ALA A 54 -12.82 -26.94 4.94
C ALA A 54 -14.24 -26.75 5.50
N SER A 55 -14.41 -26.41 6.78
CA SER A 55 -15.69 -25.92 7.32
C SER A 55 -16.08 -24.59 6.70
N ILE A 56 -15.13 -23.65 6.65
CA ILE A 56 -15.35 -22.31 6.09
C ILE A 56 -15.75 -22.41 4.62
N GLN A 57 -15.11 -23.28 3.86
CA GLN A 57 -15.41 -23.44 2.43
C GLN A 57 -16.72 -24.17 2.16
N ARG A 58 -17.19 -25.04 3.08
CA ARG A 58 -18.51 -25.67 3.00
C ARG A 58 -19.65 -24.70 3.35
N ASP A 59 -19.41 -23.83 4.31
CA ASP A 59 -20.38 -22.83 4.77
C ASP A 59 -20.32 -21.53 3.95
N TRP A 60 -19.38 -21.44 2.99
CA TRP A 60 -19.25 -20.32 2.08
C TRP A 60 -20.35 -20.36 1.01
N PRO A 61 -21.13 -19.28 0.83
CA PRO A 61 -22.19 -19.28 -0.16
C PRO A 61 -21.60 -19.39 -1.57
N ALA A 62 -22.18 -20.26 -2.40
CA ALA A 62 -21.72 -20.50 -3.77
C ALA A 62 -21.94 -19.28 -4.69
N SER A 63 -22.80 -18.34 -4.28
CA SER A 63 -23.10 -17.08 -4.98
C SER A 63 -23.51 -15.98 -4.00
N PHE A 64 -23.58 -14.74 -4.48
CA PHE A 64 -24.10 -13.57 -3.73
C PHE A 64 -25.32 -12.96 -4.43
N SER A 65 -26.06 -13.77 -5.19
CA SER A 65 -27.12 -13.32 -6.10
C SER A 65 -28.53 -13.53 -5.56
N GLU A 66 -28.72 -14.19 -4.42
CA GLU A 66 -30.05 -14.45 -3.87
C GLU A 66 -30.49 -13.43 -2.80
N ALA A 67 -31.80 -13.16 -2.78
CA ALA A 67 -32.40 -12.26 -1.80
C ALA A 67 -32.34 -12.88 -0.40
N GLY A 68 -31.60 -12.23 0.52
CA GLY A 68 -31.43 -12.65 1.91
C GLY A 68 -30.02 -13.11 2.28
N GLU A 69 -29.13 -13.31 1.30
CA GLU A 69 -27.74 -13.71 1.55
C GLU A 69 -26.93 -12.61 2.24
N GLY A 70 -27.22 -11.33 1.95
CA GLY A 70 -26.61 -10.19 2.66
C GLY A 70 -26.86 -10.23 4.17
N SER A 71 -28.04 -10.66 4.60
CA SER A 71 -28.38 -10.83 6.02
C SER A 71 -27.63 -11.99 6.67
N ARG A 72 -27.33 -13.05 5.92
CA ARG A 72 -26.51 -14.19 6.38
C ARG A 72 -25.03 -13.80 6.52
N VAL A 73 -24.50 -13.00 5.60
CA VAL A 73 -23.13 -12.45 5.68
C VAL A 73 -23.00 -11.49 6.87
N ILE A 74 -24.01 -10.64 7.11
CA ILE A 74 -24.06 -9.77 8.29
C ILE A 74 -24.14 -10.59 9.59
N ALA A 75 -24.96 -11.66 9.62
CA ALA A 75 -25.06 -12.56 10.76
C ALA A 75 -23.75 -13.32 11.03
N TYR A 76 -23.09 -13.82 9.99
CA TYR A 76 -21.79 -14.48 10.05
C TYR A 76 -20.69 -13.53 10.57
N HIS A 77 -20.60 -12.31 10.03
CA HIS A 77 -19.64 -11.32 10.53
C HIS A 77 -19.92 -10.91 11.98
N ARG A 78 -21.18 -10.92 12.42
CA ARG A 78 -21.56 -10.63 13.80
C ARG A 78 -21.19 -11.78 14.75
N ASP A 79 -21.38 -13.04 14.36
CA ASP A 79 -20.98 -14.19 15.18
C ASP A 79 -19.45 -14.38 15.25
N MET A 80 -18.73 -13.97 14.19
CA MET A 80 -17.27 -14.02 14.14
C MET A 80 -16.58 -12.83 14.83
N ARG A 81 -17.31 -11.77 15.20
CA ARG A 81 -16.75 -10.65 15.99
C ARG A 81 -16.36 -11.15 17.38
N GLY A 82 -15.06 -11.18 17.66
CA GLY A 82 -14.49 -11.51 18.97
C GLY A 82 -14.03 -12.96 19.16
N LYS A 83 -14.29 -13.86 18.20
CA LYS A 83 -13.86 -15.28 18.26
C LYS A 83 -12.53 -15.56 17.54
N ALA A 84 -12.10 -14.69 16.64
CA ALA A 84 -10.77 -14.74 16.02
C ALA A 84 -9.89 -13.59 16.54
N PRO A 85 -8.60 -13.81 16.82
CA PRO A 85 -7.66 -12.72 17.03
C PRO A 85 -7.45 -12.00 15.69
N MET A 86 -8.35 -11.07 15.39
CA MET A 86 -8.11 -10.11 14.34
C MET A 86 -6.93 -9.25 14.79
N PRO A 87 -5.88 -9.06 13.96
CA PRO A 87 -4.97 -7.94 14.22
C PRO A 87 -5.85 -6.69 14.29
N GLY A 88 -5.89 -6.09 15.48
CA GLY A 88 -6.70 -4.92 15.71
C GLY A 88 -6.32 -3.87 14.70
N THR A 89 -7.24 -3.55 13.78
CA THR A 89 -7.17 -2.30 13.06
C THR A 89 -7.39 -1.23 14.12
N GLY A 90 -6.29 -0.79 14.74
CA GLY A 90 -6.26 0.41 15.55
C GLY A 90 -6.84 1.52 14.68
N GLY A 91 -8.12 1.81 14.91
CA GLY A 91 -8.82 2.95 14.37
C GLY A 91 -8.30 4.21 15.05
N GLY A 92 -7.01 4.49 14.86
CA GLY A 92 -6.55 5.86 14.85
C GLY A 92 -7.11 6.43 13.55
N GLY A 93 -8.17 7.22 13.66
CA GLY A 93 -8.50 8.16 12.60
C GLY A 93 -7.28 9.03 12.39
N ALA A 94 -6.43 8.62 11.45
CA ALA A 94 -5.38 9.48 10.93
C ALA A 94 -6.15 10.67 10.37
N ALA A 95 -6.00 11.81 11.06
CA ALA A 95 -6.40 13.09 10.53
C ALA A 95 -5.98 13.11 9.06
N ALA A 96 -6.93 13.38 8.16
CA ALA A 96 -6.66 13.43 6.73
C ALA A 96 -5.41 14.28 6.53
N ALA A 97 -4.33 13.64 6.10
CA ALA A 97 -3.12 14.36 5.71
C ALA A 97 -3.56 15.45 4.72
N PRO A 98 -3.01 16.67 4.82
CA PRO A 98 -3.37 17.74 3.91
C PRO A 98 -3.28 17.21 2.47
N PRO A 99 -4.21 17.60 1.57
CA PRO A 99 -4.26 17.09 0.22
C PRO A 99 -2.89 17.32 -0.42
N VAL A 100 -2.13 16.24 -0.61
CA VAL A 100 -0.77 16.35 -1.11
C VAL A 100 -0.85 16.78 -2.57
N ASP A 101 -0.22 17.90 -2.89
CA ASP A 101 -0.14 18.41 -4.24
C ASP A 101 0.62 17.44 -5.15
N LEU A 102 0.00 17.05 -6.28
CA LEU A 102 0.56 16.06 -7.20
C LEU A 102 1.87 16.54 -7.83
N GLY A 103 2.00 17.85 -8.10
CA GLY A 103 3.24 18.43 -8.62
C GLY A 103 4.40 18.23 -7.64
N THR A 104 4.16 18.49 -6.36
CA THR A 104 5.13 18.26 -5.28
C THR A 104 5.51 16.77 -5.16
N LEU A 105 4.54 15.86 -5.24
CA LEU A 105 4.79 14.41 -5.20
C LEU A 105 5.62 13.93 -6.39
N LEU A 106 5.29 14.35 -7.61
CA LEU A 106 6.01 13.94 -8.81
C LEU A 106 7.42 14.54 -8.89
N ALA A 107 7.58 15.79 -8.43
CA ALA A 107 8.89 16.42 -8.33
C ALA A 107 9.83 15.64 -7.39
N SER A 108 9.33 15.24 -6.22
CA SER A 108 10.09 14.51 -5.20
C SER A 108 10.19 12.99 -5.42
N ALA A 109 9.35 12.41 -6.26
CA ALA A 109 9.34 10.96 -6.50
C ALA A 109 10.65 10.44 -7.14
N ASP A 110 10.94 9.16 -6.93
CA ASP A 110 12.12 8.49 -7.49
C ASP A 110 11.71 7.48 -8.58
N ALA A 111 12.28 7.61 -9.78
CA ALA A 111 11.97 6.73 -10.91
C ALA A 111 12.55 5.31 -10.76
N GLY A 112 13.66 5.15 -10.02
CA GLY A 112 14.22 3.85 -9.64
C GLY A 112 13.30 3.10 -8.67
N VAL A 113 12.70 3.80 -7.69
CA VAL A 113 11.63 3.23 -6.86
C VAL A 113 10.42 2.85 -7.73
N GLY A 114 10.04 3.72 -8.68
CA GLY A 114 9.01 3.42 -9.66
C GLY A 114 9.29 2.13 -10.44
N LYS A 115 10.53 1.95 -10.91
CA LYS A 115 10.99 0.75 -11.62
C LYS A 115 10.87 -0.53 -10.77
N GLN A 116 11.08 -0.44 -9.47
CA GLN A 116 10.86 -1.56 -8.55
C GLN A 116 9.37 -1.86 -8.36
N LYS A 117 8.53 -0.83 -8.31
CA LYS A 117 7.09 -0.98 -8.08
C LYS A 117 6.34 -1.50 -9.31
N VAL A 118 6.80 -1.18 -10.53
CA VAL A 118 6.19 -1.73 -11.76
C VAL A 118 6.36 -3.24 -11.92
N GLN A 119 7.18 -3.91 -11.09
CA GLN A 119 7.25 -5.37 -11.07
C GLN A 119 5.86 -5.99 -10.80
N LEU A 120 4.99 -5.30 -10.04
CA LEU A 120 3.60 -5.70 -9.81
C LEU A 120 2.74 -5.72 -11.09
N CYS A 121 3.19 -5.01 -12.13
CA CYS A 121 2.48 -4.86 -13.40
C CYS A 121 3.02 -5.80 -14.50
N MET A 122 4.22 -6.35 -14.34
CA MET A 122 4.95 -7.08 -15.38
C MET A 122 4.34 -8.44 -15.75
N SER A 123 3.53 -9.02 -14.88
CA SER A 123 2.74 -10.21 -15.21
C SER A 123 1.73 -9.94 -16.34
N CYS A 124 1.23 -8.71 -16.42
CA CYS A 124 0.18 -8.32 -17.35
C CYS A 124 0.64 -7.35 -18.43
N HIS A 125 1.73 -6.61 -18.23
CA HIS A 125 2.15 -5.55 -19.13
C HIS A 125 3.61 -5.69 -19.53
N ASP A 126 3.92 -5.22 -20.74
CA ASP A 126 5.27 -5.00 -21.21
C ASP A 126 5.61 -3.49 -21.18
N PHE A 127 6.90 -3.18 -21.03
CA PHE A 127 7.43 -1.83 -20.86
C PHE A 127 8.52 -1.49 -21.87
N THR A 128 8.81 -2.38 -22.82
CA THR A 128 9.85 -2.16 -23.83
C THR A 128 9.28 -1.48 -25.06
N GLN A 129 10.10 -0.69 -25.76
CA GLN A 129 9.68 -0.04 -27.00
C GLN A 129 9.34 -1.09 -28.06
N GLY A 130 8.10 -1.06 -28.55
CA GLY A 130 7.62 -2.04 -29.54
C GLY A 130 7.41 -3.45 -28.96
N GLY A 131 7.48 -3.61 -27.64
CA GLY A 131 7.22 -4.90 -26.98
C GLY A 131 5.77 -5.37 -27.15
N PRO A 132 5.52 -6.66 -26.89
CA PRO A 132 4.21 -7.27 -27.16
C PRO A 132 3.12 -6.78 -26.20
N ASN A 133 1.88 -6.88 -26.66
CA ASN A 133 0.72 -6.92 -25.76
C ASN A 133 0.69 -8.27 -25.02
N ARG A 134 0.30 -8.24 -23.74
CA ARG A 134 0.12 -9.44 -22.91
C ARG A 134 -1.34 -9.52 -22.46
N ILE A 135 -1.61 -9.84 -21.20
CA ILE A 135 -2.94 -9.74 -20.59
C ILE A 135 -3.45 -8.29 -20.68
N GLY A 136 -2.55 -7.31 -20.53
CA GLY A 136 -2.76 -5.89 -20.76
C GLY A 136 -1.92 -5.34 -21.93
N PRO A 137 -2.18 -4.10 -22.36
CA PRO A 137 -1.43 -3.45 -23.45
C PRO A 137 0.01 -3.14 -23.05
N ASN A 138 0.90 -2.97 -24.02
CA ASN A 138 2.23 -2.40 -23.77
C ASN A 138 2.13 -0.95 -23.24
N LEU A 139 2.95 -0.63 -22.24
CA LEU A 139 2.93 0.63 -21.49
C LEU A 139 4.07 1.61 -21.87
N TRP A 140 4.90 1.28 -22.87
CA TRP A 140 5.88 2.23 -23.41
C TRP A 140 5.18 3.48 -23.93
N GLY A 141 5.59 4.67 -23.48
CA GLY A 141 4.98 5.94 -23.90
C GLY A 141 3.50 6.05 -23.53
N VAL A 142 3.09 5.55 -22.35
CA VAL A 142 1.69 5.64 -21.90
C VAL A 142 1.33 7.01 -21.37
N VAL A 143 2.26 7.74 -20.76
CA VAL A 143 1.99 9.05 -20.18
C VAL A 143 1.67 10.06 -21.29
N GLY A 144 0.52 10.71 -21.19
CA GLY A 144 -0.03 11.62 -22.20
C GLY A 144 -0.77 10.95 -23.37
N ARG A 145 -0.68 9.62 -23.51
CA ARG A 145 -1.33 8.89 -24.60
C ARG A 145 -2.86 8.87 -24.42
N PRO A 146 -3.67 8.92 -25.50
CA PRO A 146 -5.12 8.76 -25.38
C PRO A 146 -5.50 7.44 -24.69
N VAL A 147 -6.54 7.47 -23.85
CA VAL A 147 -7.04 6.27 -23.18
C VAL A 147 -7.53 5.25 -24.23
N ALA A 148 -7.32 3.96 -23.96
CA ALA A 148 -7.75 2.85 -24.83
C ALA A 148 -7.22 2.90 -26.28
N SER A 149 -6.05 3.50 -26.53
CA SER A 149 -5.55 3.74 -27.89
C SER A 149 -4.32 2.92 -28.32
N HIS A 150 -3.79 2.03 -27.47
CA HIS A 150 -2.64 1.23 -27.87
C HIS A 150 -3.06 0.24 -28.97
N ALA A 151 -2.36 0.28 -30.10
CA ALA A 151 -2.69 -0.51 -31.27
C ALA A 151 -2.66 -2.03 -30.97
N GLY A 152 -3.59 -2.76 -31.57
CA GLY A 152 -3.64 -4.22 -31.47
C GLY A 152 -4.03 -4.77 -30.10
N PHE A 153 -4.52 -3.96 -29.16
CA PHE A 153 -5.05 -4.43 -27.87
C PHE A 153 -6.58 -4.31 -27.79
N ALA A 154 -7.24 -5.38 -27.32
CA ALA A 154 -8.69 -5.44 -27.17
C ALA A 154 -9.15 -4.94 -25.79
N TYR A 155 -9.46 -3.65 -25.69
CA TYR A 155 -9.92 -3.01 -24.45
C TYR A 155 -11.34 -3.44 -24.03
N SER A 156 -11.64 -3.36 -22.73
CA SER A 156 -13.03 -3.47 -22.23
C SER A 156 -13.90 -2.31 -22.75
N PRO A 157 -15.22 -2.50 -22.94
CA PRO A 157 -16.13 -1.41 -23.29
C PRO A 157 -16.05 -0.22 -22.32
N ALA A 158 -15.92 -0.49 -21.01
CA ALA A 158 -15.76 0.53 -19.98
C ALA A 158 -14.54 1.43 -20.22
N MET A 159 -13.37 0.83 -20.42
CA MET A 159 -12.12 1.56 -20.72
C MET A 159 -12.21 2.36 -22.04
N GLN A 160 -12.87 1.82 -23.07
CA GLN A 160 -13.09 2.57 -24.32
C GLN A 160 -14.00 3.80 -24.09
N GLY A 161 -14.97 3.68 -23.17
CA GLY A 161 -15.87 4.76 -22.79
C GLY A 161 -15.26 5.83 -21.87
N HIS A 162 -14.15 5.56 -21.18
CA HIS A 162 -13.53 6.49 -20.22
C HIS A 162 -12.98 7.77 -20.87
N LYS A 163 -12.66 7.72 -22.18
CA LYS A 163 -12.17 8.86 -23.02
C LYS A 163 -10.99 9.64 -22.39
N GLY A 164 -10.52 10.68 -23.07
CA GLY A 164 -9.41 11.52 -22.62
C GLY A 164 -8.02 10.92 -22.85
N SER A 165 -7.03 11.39 -22.09
CA SER A 165 -5.64 10.94 -22.15
C SER A 165 -5.12 10.57 -20.77
N TRP A 166 -4.09 9.73 -20.74
CA TRP A 166 -3.38 9.34 -19.53
C TRP A 166 -2.47 10.47 -19.03
N SER A 167 -3.09 11.57 -18.58
CA SER A 167 -2.42 12.63 -17.83
C SER A 167 -1.84 12.12 -16.50
N TYR A 168 -1.00 12.92 -15.86
CA TYR A 168 -0.46 12.62 -14.54
C TYR A 168 -1.57 12.40 -13.50
N GLU A 169 -2.60 13.24 -13.51
CA GLU A 169 -3.74 13.20 -12.59
C GLU A 169 -4.60 11.95 -12.83
N SER A 170 -4.94 11.66 -14.09
CA SER A 170 -5.77 10.50 -14.44
C SER A 170 -5.05 9.19 -14.13
N LEU A 171 -3.75 9.09 -14.42
CA LEU A 171 -2.95 7.93 -14.02
C LEU A 171 -2.86 7.81 -12.50
N PHE A 172 -2.71 8.91 -11.77
CA PHE A 172 -2.65 8.90 -10.32
C PHE A 172 -3.96 8.43 -9.67
N ALA A 173 -5.10 8.87 -10.20
CA ALA A 173 -6.42 8.41 -9.76
C ALA A 173 -6.64 6.93 -10.12
N PHE A 174 -6.38 6.57 -11.38
CA PHE A 174 -6.55 5.21 -11.88
C PHE A 174 -5.70 4.19 -11.12
N LEU A 175 -4.42 4.49 -10.88
CA LEU A 175 -3.52 3.59 -10.15
C LEU A 175 -3.91 3.44 -8.67
N ALA A 176 -4.69 4.36 -8.08
CA ALA A 176 -5.16 4.21 -6.71
C ALA A 176 -6.19 3.07 -6.58
N SER A 177 -7.03 2.87 -7.60
CA SER A 177 -7.99 1.78 -7.70
C SER A 177 -8.65 1.70 -9.09
N PRO A 178 -8.09 0.93 -10.03
CA PRO A 178 -8.59 0.85 -11.41
C PRO A 178 -10.08 0.53 -11.54
N GLY A 179 -10.57 -0.45 -10.77
CA GLY A 179 -11.98 -0.85 -10.82
C GLY A 179 -12.96 0.17 -10.22
N ARG A 180 -12.47 1.14 -9.43
CA ARG A 180 -13.30 2.25 -8.95
C ARG A 180 -13.27 3.42 -9.92
N GLU A 181 -12.11 3.71 -10.49
CA GLU A 181 -11.95 4.80 -11.46
C GLU A 181 -12.64 4.49 -12.79
N VAL A 182 -12.53 3.23 -13.26
CA VAL A 182 -13.18 2.74 -14.47
C VAL A 182 -13.97 1.47 -14.14
N PRO A 183 -15.20 1.60 -13.61
CA PRO A 183 -16.06 0.46 -13.32
C PRO A 183 -16.29 -0.41 -14.57
N GLY A 184 -16.02 -1.70 -14.47
CA GLY A 184 -16.08 -2.64 -15.61
C GLY A 184 -14.79 -2.73 -16.44
N THR A 185 -13.70 -2.10 -16.02
CA THR A 185 -12.37 -2.36 -16.59
C THR A 185 -11.98 -3.84 -16.40
N LYS A 186 -11.31 -4.41 -17.41
CA LYS A 186 -10.74 -5.77 -17.33
C LYS A 186 -9.46 -5.84 -16.48
N MET A 187 -8.91 -4.70 -16.07
CA MET A 187 -7.70 -4.64 -15.25
C MET A 187 -8.02 -5.01 -13.78
N SER A 188 -7.83 -6.27 -13.43
CA SER A 188 -8.07 -6.81 -12.08
C SER A 188 -6.91 -6.52 -11.12
N PHE A 189 -6.63 -5.24 -10.88
CA PHE A 189 -5.60 -4.78 -9.96
C PHE A 189 -6.21 -4.02 -8.79
N ALA A 190 -5.78 -4.32 -7.56
CA ALA A 190 -6.32 -3.71 -6.34
C ALA A 190 -5.99 -2.22 -6.20
N GLY A 191 -4.94 -1.75 -6.89
CA GLY A 191 -4.42 -0.39 -6.82
C GLY A 191 -3.26 -0.22 -5.83
N LEU A 192 -2.50 0.84 -6.02
CA LEU A 192 -1.43 1.29 -5.13
C LEU A 192 -2.00 2.30 -4.14
N ARG A 193 -2.10 1.92 -2.86
CA ARG A 193 -2.74 2.77 -1.83
C ARG A 193 -1.91 4.00 -1.45
N LYS A 194 -0.59 3.86 -1.41
CA LYS A 194 0.33 4.93 -1.04
C LYS A 194 0.47 5.95 -2.19
N PRO A 195 0.17 7.25 -1.96
CA PRO A 195 0.41 8.32 -2.93
C PRO A 195 1.82 8.33 -3.52
N GLU A 196 2.82 8.06 -2.69
CA GLU A 196 4.24 8.11 -3.03
C GLU A 196 4.60 6.99 -4.00
N ASP A 197 4.06 5.79 -3.79
CA ASP A 197 4.24 4.65 -4.70
C ASP A 197 3.62 4.93 -6.08
N ARG A 198 2.45 5.59 -6.11
CA ARG A 198 1.82 6.00 -7.38
C ARG A 198 2.66 7.03 -8.12
N ALA A 199 3.11 8.07 -7.41
CA ALA A 199 3.95 9.11 -7.99
C ALA A 199 5.28 8.53 -8.54
N ALA A 200 5.91 7.62 -7.80
CA ALA A 200 7.12 6.92 -8.25
C ALA A 200 6.88 6.10 -9.52
N VAL A 201 5.80 5.29 -9.57
CA VAL A 201 5.44 4.53 -10.78
C VAL A 201 5.19 5.46 -11.96
N ILE A 202 4.43 6.53 -11.77
CA ILE A 202 4.13 7.49 -12.85
C ILE A 202 5.40 8.19 -13.33
N LYS A 203 6.31 8.57 -12.42
CA LYS A 203 7.60 9.16 -12.79
C LYS A 203 8.45 8.19 -13.61
N TYR A 204 8.47 6.91 -13.26
CA TYR A 204 9.11 5.88 -14.07
C TYR A 204 8.45 5.72 -15.44
N LEU A 205 7.11 5.65 -15.51
CA LEU A 205 6.39 5.57 -16.79
C LEU A 205 6.67 6.78 -17.68
N ALA A 206 6.85 7.97 -17.11
CA ALA A 206 7.22 9.17 -17.84
C ALA A 206 8.64 9.12 -18.44
N THR A 207 9.52 8.24 -17.94
CA THR A 207 10.82 7.97 -18.58
C THR A 207 10.72 7.03 -19.78
N LEU A 208 9.57 6.39 -20.00
CA LEU A 208 9.37 5.45 -21.09
C LEU A 208 8.84 6.18 -22.33
N GLY A 209 9.60 6.17 -23.41
CA GLY A 209 9.29 6.91 -24.64
C GLY A 209 9.62 8.41 -24.53
N THR A 210 9.23 9.18 -25.55
CA THR A 210 9.60 10.60 -25.69
C THR A 210 8.42 11.56 -25.61
N GLY A 211 7.19 11.04 -25.49
CA GLY A 211 5.95 11.81 -25.58
C GLY A 211 5.34 12.26 -24.26
N ALA A 212 6.00 12.01 -23.13
CA ALA A 212 5.47 12.42 -21.83
C ALA A 212 5.45 13.96 -21.74
N PRO A 213 4.32 14.59 -21.37
CA PRO A 213 4.27 16.03 -21.12
C PRO A 213 5.24 16.43 -19.99
N PRO A 214 5.63 17.71 -19.87
CA PRO A 214 6.38 18.17 -18.72
C PRO A 214 5.67 17.85 -17.41
N LEU A 215 6.44 17.50 -16.36
CA LEU A 215 5.88 17.26 -15.03
C LEU A 215 5.12 18.51 -14.55
N PRO A 216 3.96 18.35 -13.89
CA PRO A 216 3.22 19.47 -13.36
C PRO A 216 4.04 20.18 -12.28
N GLN A 217 4.03 21.51 -12.31
CA GLN A 217 4.73 22.31 -11.30
C GLN A 217 4.07 22.11 -9.93
N PRO A 218 4.87 22.03 -8.85
CA PRO A 218 4.33 22.09 -7.50
C PRO A 218 3.43 23.31 -7.34
N LYS A 219 2.20 23.11 -6.85
CA LYS A 219 1.35 24.24 -6.49
C LYS A 219 2.01 24.95 -5.31
N VAL A 220 2.48 26.18 -5.53
CA VAL A 220 3.04 27.01 -4.47
C VAL A 220 1.92 27.28 -3.47
N VAL A 221 1.97 26.61 -2.33
CA VAL A 221 1.10 26.96 -1.20
C VAL A 221 1.70 28.23 -0.62
N ALA A 222 1.13 29.39 -0.99
CA ALA A 222 1.54 30.66 -0.43
C ALA A 222 1.51 30.54 1.10
N ALA A 223 2.66 30.76 1.75
CA ALA A 223 2.75 30.79 3.20
C ALA A 223 1.76 31.84 3.71
N ARG A 224 0.75 31.38 4.45
CA ARG A 224 -0.16 32.24 5.21
C ARG A 224 0.40 32.46 6.60
#